data_AF-A0AAN6GJG4-F1
#
_entry.id   AF-A0AAN6GJG4-F1
#
_cell.length_a   1.000
_cell.length_b   1.000
_cell.length_c   1.000
_cell.angle_alpha   90.00
_cell.angle_beta   90.00
_cell.angle_gamma   90.00
#
_symmetry.space_group_name_H-M   'P 1'
#
loop_
_entity.id
_entity.type
_entity.pdbx_description
1 polymer ?
#
loop_
_entity_poly.entity_id
_entity_poly.type
_entity_poly.pdbx_seq_one_letter_code
_entity_poly.pdbx_strand_id
1 'polypeptide(L)'
;MGFARDHIYVTKQKDNELWASHANKNLDTANPIIEFDKYLDGDSLDQQDLVLWVNLGMTHIPHTGDLPTTTQPTAQSSFILLPHNYLTSDPSRRTHQQVRVSYGEWQNHSTKLNTFGQEAISYGQTYPLSEAVGNLLDYQGDIAVRKFPY
;
A
#
# COMPACT_ATOMS: atom_id res chain seq x y z
N MET A 1 16.15 22.96 4.08
CA MET A 1 14.87 22.48 3.48
C MET A 1 14.72 21.00 3.85
N GLY A 2 13.69 20.29 3.40
CA GLY A 2 13.51 18.89 3.81
C GLY A 2 12.58 18.14 2.87
N PHE A 3 12.46 16.83 3.10
CA PHE A 3 11.79 15.90 2.21
C PHE A 3 10.33 16.22 1.88
N ALA A 4 9.64 17.11 2.60
CA ALA A 4 8.20 17.35 2.41
C ALA A 4 7.86 18.42 1.35
N ARG A 5 8.82 18.92 0.57
CA ARG A 5 8.59 20.03 -0.38
C ARG A 5 8.07 19.61 -1.74
N ASP A 6 8.54 18.48 -2.25
CA ASP A 6 8.14 17.95 -3.55
C ASP A 6 7.43 16.61 -3.37
N HIS A 7 6.71 16.16 -4.40
CA HIS A 7 5.97 14.90 -4.32
C HIS A 7 6.89 13.68 -4.25
N ILE A 8 8.03 13.74 -4.94
CA ILE A 8 8.96 12.62 -5.12
C ILE A 8 10.39 13.15 -5.16
N TYR A 9 11.32 12.41 -4.54
CA TYR A 9 12.76 12.55 -4.74
C TYR A 9 13.36 11.22 -5.16
N VAL A 10 14.44 11.28 -5.94
CA VAL A 10 15.26 10.11 -6.30
C VAL A 10 16.69 10.40 -5.90
N THR A 11 17.28 9.52 -5.10
CA THR A 11 18.69 9.62 -4.68
C THR A 11 19.42 8.33 -5.04
N LYS A 12 20.74 8.41 -5.14
CA LYS A 12 21.58 7.21 -5.15
C LYS A 12 21.51 6.55 -3.78
N GLN A 13 21.48 5.21 -3.72
CA GLN A 13 21.54 4.49 -2.45
C GLN A 13 22.90 4.72 -1.76
N LYS A 14 22.88 4.99 -0.45
CA LYS A 14 24.04 5.03 0.43
C LYS A 14 23.66 4.51 1.81
N ASP A 15 24.53 3.69 2.41
CA ASP A 15 24.26 3.05 3.71
C ASP A 15 24.13 4.05 4.88
N ASN A 16 24.67 5.26 4.72
CA ASN A 16 24.56 6.36 5.70
C ASN A 16 23.33 7.26 5.48
N GLU A 17 22.48 6.97 4.50
CA GLU A 17 21.28 7.76 4.14
C GLU A 17 19.98 6.94 4.32
N LEU A 18 19.89 6.18 5.41
CA LEU A 18 18.81 5.19 5.62
C LEU A 18 17.42 5.80 5.89
N TRP A 19 17.36 7.02 6.46
CA TRP A 19 16.09 7.64 6.87
C TRP A 19 16.00 9.08 6.35
N ALA A 20 14.80 9.52 5.96
CA ALA A 20 14.57 10.92 5.57
C ALA A 20 14.48 11.90 6.76
N SER A 21 14.35 11.37 7.99
CA SER A 21 14.17 12.15 9.22
C SER A 21 14.62 11.34 10.45
N HIS A 22 14.75 12.03 11.57
CA HIS A 22 15.06 11.45 12.87
C HIS A 22 13.93 11.76 13.87
N ALA A 23 13.66 10.86 14.83
CA ALA A 23 12.58 11.02 15.81
C ALA A 23 12.68 12.33 16.61
N ASN A 24 13.91 12.76 16.91
CA ASN A 24 14.20 13.98 17.66
C ASN A 24 14.38 15.24 16.79
N LYS A 25 14.03 15.21 15.49
CA LYS A 25 14.21 16.35 14.58
C LYS A 25 13.47 17.61 15.03
N ASN A 26 12.37 17.44 15.76
CA ASN A 26 11.59 18.55 16.31
C ASN A 26 12.28 19.24 17.50
N LEU A 27 13.29 18.64 18.13
CA LEU A 27 13.99 19.23 19.27
C LEU A 27 15.01 20.30 18.85
N ASP A 28 15.63 20.14 17.69
CA ASP A 28 16.47 21.15 17.06
C ASP A 28 16.23 21.14 15.54
N THR A 29 15.39 22.07 15.10
CA THR A 29 15.02 22.18 13.68
C THR A 29 16.05 22.96 12.87
N ALA A 30 16.93 23.72 13.53
CA ALA A 30 17.97 24.51 12.87
C ALA A 30 19.20 23.66 12.56
N ASN A 31 19.49 22.65 13.39
CA ASN A 31 20.58 21.70 13.20
C ASN A 31 20.12 20.26 13.51
N PRO A 32 19.25 19.68 12.66
CA PRO A 32 18.69 18.36 12.92
C PRO A 32 19.72 17.25 12.65
N ILE A 33 19.59 16.12 13.36
CA ILE A 33 20.45 14.94 13.18
C ILE A 33 20.45 14.44 11.72
N ILE A 34 19.31 14.55 11.04
CA ILE A 34 19.15 14.19 9.62
C ILE A 34 18.65 15.40 8.83
N GLU A 35 19.48 15.84 7.88
CA GLU A 35 19.21 16.89 6.91
C GLU A 35 19.04 16.29 5.52
N PHE A 36 17.79 15.94 5.16
CA PHE A 36 17.47 15.27 3.89
C PHE A 36 18.03 15.96 2.65
N ASP A 37 18.08 17.29 2.63
CA ASP A 37 18.62 18.04 1.49
C ASP A 37 20.07 17.67 1.15
N LYS A 38 20.85 17.19 2.13
CA LYS A 38 22.23 16.75 1.90
C LYS A 38 22.30 15.50 1.02
N TYR A 39 21.19 14.77 0.85
CA TYR A 39 21.13 13.61 -0.05
C TYR A 39 20.98 14.05 -1.52
N LEU A 40 20.61 15.33 -1.76
CA LEU A 40 20.50 15.94 -3.08
C LEU A 40 21.82 16.62 -3.45
N ASP A 41 22.90 15.84 -3.47
CA ASP A 41 24.29 16.31 -3.61
C ASP A 41 24.80 16.35 -5.05
N GLY A 42 23.94 16.05 -6.03
CA GLY A 42 24.28 16.06 -7.45
C GLY A 42 24.94 14.78 -7.96
N ASP A 43 24.89 13.69 -7.19
CA ASP A 43 25.31 12.37 -7.64
C ASP A 43 24.62 11.97 -8.96
N SER A 44 25.39 11.31 -9.84
CA SER A 44 24.80 10.70 -11.04
C SER A 44 23.83 9.59 -10.64
N LEU A 45 22.66 9.58 -11.28
CA LEU A 45 21.63 8.55 -11.12
C LEU A 45 21.63 7.54 -12.27
N ASP A 46 22.49 7.73 -13.28
CA ASP A 46 22.52 6.85 -14.46
C ASP A 46 23.08 5.46 -14.10
N GLN A 47 22.27 4.42 -14.32
CA GLN A 47 22.58 3.02 -14.03
C GLN A 47 23.12 2.78 -12.61
N GLN A 48 22.57 3.48 -11.61
CA GLN A 48 22.93 3.29 -10.19
C GLN A 48 21.84 2.52 -9.43
N ASP A 49 22.17 2.12 -8.20
CA ASP A 49 21.16 1.75 -7.22
C ASP A 49 20.46 3.02 -6.71
N LEU A 50 19.13 3.03 -6.75
CA LEU A 50 18.29 4.21 -6.56
C LEU A 50 17.32 4.00 -5.40
N VAL A 51 17.12 5.05 -4.62
CA VAL A 51 16.06 5.13 -3.60
C VAL A 51 15.02 6.13 -4.06
N LEU A 52 13.76 5.70 -4.05
CA LEU A 52 12.60 6.55 -4.32
C LEU A 52 11.97 7.00 -2.99
N TRP A 53 11.92 8.31 -2.77
CA TRP A 53 11.27 8.91 -1.61
C TRP A 53 9.94 9.51 -2.07
N VAL A 54 8.81 8.93 -1.63
CA VAL A 54 7.46 9.33 -2.08
C VAL A 54 6.70 9.97 -0.93
N ASN A 55 6.18 11.17 -1.15
CA ASN A 55 5.27 11.83 -0.21
C ASN A 55 3.82 11.55 -0.57
N LEU A 56 3.08 11.05 0.41
CA LEU A 56 1.62 11.05 0.41
C LEU A 56 1.14 12.10 1.40
N GLY A 57 0.10 12.83 1.03
CA GLY A 57 -0.41 13.92 1.83
C GLY A 57 -1.80 14.35 1.41
N MET A 58 -2.37 15.27 2.19
CA MET A 58 -3.67 15.89 1.93
C MET A 58 -3.62 17.35 2.38
N THR A 59 -4.29 18.24 1.64
CA THR A 59 -4.69 19.53 2.18
C THR A 59 -6.02 19.34 2.89
N HIS A 60 -5.99 19.25 4.21
CA HIS A 60 -7.20 19.02 5.00
C HIS A 60 -7.81 20.36 5.44
N ILE A 61 -8.99 20.69 4.91
CA ILE A 61 -9.85 21.80 5.38
C ILE A 61 -11.07 21.16 6.05
N PRO A 62 -11.06 21.02 7.39
CA PRO A 62 -12.13 20.30 8.08
C PRO A 62 -13.50 20.95 7.89
N HIS A 63 -14.54 20.13 7.84
CA HIS A 63 -15.94 20.56 7.77
C HIS A 63 -16.85 19.72 8.68
N THR A 64 -18.16 19.95 8.65
CA THR A 64 -19.12 19.24 9.52
C THR A 64 -19.15 17.73 9.33
N GLY A 65 -18.62 17.20 8.23
CA GLY A 65 -18.49 15.77 7.97
C GLY A 65 -17.33 15.11 8.72
N ASP A 66 -16.44 15.91 9.32
CA ASP A 66 -15.37 15.44 10.21
C ASP A 66 -15.84 15.25 11.65
N LEU A 67 -17.12 15.53 11.94
CA LEU A 67 -17.72 15.31 13.26
C LEU A 67 -18.45 13.96 13.28
N PRO A 68 -18.20 13.08 14.27
CA PRO A 68 -17.25 13.22 15.38
C PRO A 68 -15.79 12.89 15.01
N THR A 69 -15.58 12.25 13.86
CA THR A 69 -14.26 11.81 13.39
C THR A 69 -14.17 11.99 11.87
N THR A 70 -13.03 12.44 11.37
CA THR A 70 -12.70 12.41 9.94
C THR A 70 -12.85 11.01 9.37
N THR A 71 -13.50 10.90 8.21
CA THR A 71 -13.82 9.59 7.62
C THR A 71 -12.75 9.12 6.64
N GLN A 72 -12.42 7.81 6.69
CA GLN A 72 -11.43 7.19 5.80
C GLN A 72 -11.76 7.29 4.29
N PRO A 73 -13.03 7.24 3.81
CA PRO A 73 -13.32 7.31 2.38
C PRO A 73 -12.86 8.62 1.71
N THR A 74 -12.75 9.72 2.46
CA THR A 74 -12.33 11.03 1.93
C THR A 74 -10.90 11.39 2.32
N ALA A 75 -10.44 10.97 3.51
CA ALA A 75 -9.07 11.18 3.97
C ALA A 75 -8.11 10.11 3.45
N GLN A 76 -7.88 10.09 2.12
CA GLN A 76 -7.05 9.08 1.45
C GLN A 76 -5.96 9.71 0.56
N SER A 77 -4.84 8.99 0.43
CA SER A 77 -3.75 9.28 -0.51
C SER A 77 -3.05 7.96 -0.85
N SER A 78 -2.60 7.78 -2.10
CA SER A 78 -1.97 6.53 -2.54
C SER A 78 -0.97 6.74 -3.67
N PHE A 79 -0.06 5.79 -3.82
CA PHE A 79 0.76 5.59 -5.02
C PHE A 79 0.78 4.10 -5.35
N ILE A 80 1.09 3.76 -6.59
CA ILE A 80 1.12 2.37 -7.05
C ILE A 80 2.38 2.16 -7.86
N LEU A 81 3.09 1.07 -7.60
CA LEU A 81 4.18 0.57 -8.44
C LEU A 81 3.61 -0.48 -9.39
N LEU A 82 3.66 -0.19 -10.69
CA LEU A 82 3.15 -1.07 -11.73
C LEU A 82 4.29 -1.54 -12.64
N PRO A 83 4.29 -2.81 -13.09
CA PRO A 83 5.23 -3.27 -14.09
C PRO A 83 5.10 -2.47 -15.39
N HIS A 84 6.20 -1.89 -15.88
CA HIS A 84 6.24 -1.20 -17.18
C HIS A 84 7.32 -1.81 -18.05
N ASN A 85 6.94 -2.54 -19.11
CA ASN A 85 7.83 -3.34 -19.96
C ASN A 85 8.70 -4.36 -19.19
N TYR A 86 8.29 -4.73 -17.97
CA TYR A 86 9.02 -5.69 -17.13
C TYR A 86 8.74 -7.14 -17.52
N LEU A 87 7.55 -7.43 -18.07
CA LEU A 87 7.10 -8.76 -18.48
C LEU A 87 6.69 -8.76 -19.95
N THR A 88 6.74 -9.94 -20.58
CA THR A 88 6.35 -10.12 -21.99
C THR A 88 4.84 -10.02 -22.24
N SER A 89 4.02 -10.16 -21.18
CA SER A 89 2.57 -10.07 -21.24
C SER A 89 1.99 -9.79 -19.85
N ASP A 90 0.71 -9.44 -19.79
CA ASP A 90 -0.03 -9.29 -18.54
C ASP A 90 0.03 -10.59 -17.69
N PRO A 91 0.62 -10.55 -16.48
CA PRO A 91 0.73 -11.71 -15.61
C PRO A 91 -0.61 -12.15 -15.02
N SER A 92 -1.63 -11.27 -14.98
CA SER A 92 -2.94 -11.56 -14.39
C SER A 92 -3.64 -12.73 -15.08
N ARG A 93 -3.39 -12.91 -16.38
CA ARG A 93 -3.96 -13.98 -17.22
C ARG A 93 -3.65 -15.40 -16.73
N ARG A 94 -2.63 -15.58 -15.89
CA ARG A 94 -2.27 -16.86 -15.29
C ARG A 94 -3.19 -17.26 -14.13
N THR A 95 -4.05 -16.36 -13.66
CA THR A 95 -5.02 -16.68 -12.61
C THR A 95 -6.04 -17.71 -13.08
N HIS A 96 -6.45 -18.60 -12.19
CA HIS A 96 -7.61 -19.45 -12.41
C HIS A 96 -8.93 -18.72 -12.13
N GLN A 97 -8.89 -17.57 -11.43
CA GLN A 97 -10.05 -16.74 -11.06
C GLN A 97 -10.54 -15.88 -12.24
N GLN A 98 -10.94 -16.55 -13.32
CA GLN A 98 -11.46 -15.96 -14.55
C GLN A 98 -12.54 -16.86 -15.17
N VAL A 99 -13.38 -16.30 -16.03
CA VAL A 99 -14.45 -17.05 -16.70
C VAL A 99 -14.50 -16.70 -18.19
N ARG A 100 -14.73 -17.70 -19.04
CA ARG A 100 -15.03 -17.48 -20.46
C ARG A 100 -16.38 -18.07 -20.80
N VAL A 101 -17.30 -17.22 -21.22
CA VAL A 101 -18.62 -17.61 -21.75
C VAL A 101 -18.58 -17.49 -23.28
N SER A 102 -18.94 -18.55 -23.99
CA SER A 102 -19.06 -18.58 -25.45
C SER A 102 -20.49 -18.90 -25.84
N TYR A 103 -21.06 -18.19 -26.82
CA TYR A 103 -22.44 -18.36 -27.29
C TYR A 103 -22.54 -17.99 -28.79
N GLY A 104 -23.56 -18.48 -29.49
CA GLY A 104 -23.87 -18.10 -30.88
C GLY A 104 -24.60 -19.18 -31.69
N GLU A 105 -25.14 -18.79 -32.86
CA GLU A 105 -25.91 -19.70 -33.74
C GLU A 105 -25.10 -20.90 -34.22
N TRP A 106 -23.80 -20.72 -34.47
CA TRP A 106 -22.86 -21.79 -34.82
C TRP A 106 -22.68 -22.84 -33.73
N GLN A 107 -23.16 -22.57 -32.51
CA GLN A 107 -23.20 -23.50 -31.38
C GLN A 107 -24.63 -23.99 -31.12
N ASN A 108 -25.52 -23.98 -32.12
CA ASN A 108 -26.93 -24.37 -31.99
C ASN A 108 -27.66 -23.64 -30.84
N HIS A 109 -27.39 -22.34 -30.69
CA HIS A 109 -27.91 -21.51 -29.59
C HIS A 109 -27.50 -22.00 -28.18
N SER A 110 -26.44 -22.82 -28.07
CA SER A 110 -25.92 -23.27 -26.78
C SER A 110 -24.87 -22.30 -26.22
N THR A 111 -24.78 -22.29 -24.88
CA THR A 111 -23.80 -21.51 -24.12
C THR A 111 -22.75 -22.45 -23.54
N LYS A 112 -21.46 -22.20 -23.82
CA LYS A 112 -20.33 -22.92 -23.23
C LYS A 112 -19.63 -22.06 -22.19
N LEU A 113 -19.47 -22.63 -20.99
CA LEU A 113 -18.76 -22.01 -19.87
C LEU A 113 -17.40 -22.68 -19.66
N ASN A 114 -16.33 -21.90 -19.51
CA ASN A 114 -15.03 -22.36 -19.02
C ASN A 114 -14.65 -21.55 -17.78
N THR A 115 -14.51 -22.23 -16.65
CA THR A 115 -14.14 -21.65 -15.35
C THR A 115 -12.67 -21.87 -15.01
N PHE A 116 -11.90 -22.43 -15.95
CA PHE A 116 -10.46 -22.67 -15.82
C PHE A 116 -10.08 -23.43 -14.55
N GLY A 117 -10.91 -24.37 -14.09
CA GLY A 117 -10.61 -25.22 -12.92
C GLY A 117 -11.06 -24.65 -11.57
N GLN A 118 -11.84 -23.57 -11.54
CA GLN A 118 -12.54 -23.16 -10.32
C GLN A 118 -13.56 -24.22 -9.88
N GLU A 119 -13.62 -24.47 -8.59
CA GLU A 119 -14.67 -25.28 -7.96
C GLU A 119 -15.87 -24.40 -7.60
N ALA A 120 -17.07 -24.86 -7.96
CA ALA A 120 -18.30 -24.19 -7.56
C ALA A 120 -18.58 -24.48 -6.09
N ILE A 121 -18.84 -23.43 -5.29
CA ILE A 121 -19.32 -23.60 -3.93
C ILE A 121 -20.73 -24.19 -3.99
N SER A 122 -20.91 -25.34 -3.34
CA SER A 122 -22.23 -25.97 -3.23
C SER A 122 -23.07 -25.27 -2.17
N TYR A 123 -24.39 -25.24 -2.37
CA TYR A 123 -25.34 -24.71 -1.38
C TYR A 123 -25.13 -25.40 -0.02
N GLY A 124 -24.93 -24.61 1.04
CA GLY A 124 -24.62 -25.11 2.39
C GLY A 124 -23.12 -25.21 2.74
N GLN A 125 -22.21 -25.00 1.78
CA GLN A 125 -20.77 -24.84 2.03
C GLN A 125 -20.36 -23.37 2.22
N THR A 126 -21.25 -22.57 2.80
CA THR A 126 -21.00 -21.16 3.07
C THR A 126 -20.35 -20.99 4.44
N TYR A 127 -19.36 -20.11 4.53
CA TYR A 127 -18.80 -19.69 5.81
C TYR A 127 -19.89 -18.99 6.66
N PRO A 128 -20.10 -19.41 7.92
CA PRO A 128 -21.06 -18.76 8.80
C PRO A 128 -20.59 -17.34 9.14
N LEU A 129 -21.28 -16.32 8.63
CA LEU A 129 -20.88 -14.91 8.82
C LEU A 129 -20.86 -14.47 10.29
N SER A 130 -21.59 -15.14 11.17
CA SER A 130 -21.51 -14.91 12.63
C SER A 130 -20.13 -15.21 13.20
N GLU A 131 -19.38 -16.11 12.57
CA GLU A 131 -17.99 -16.43 12.94
C GLU A 131 -16.99 -15.48 12.27
N ALA A 132 -17.42 -14.57 11.39
CA ALA A 132 -16.54 -13.57 10.78
C ALA A 132 -16.30 -12.36 11.71
N VAL A 133 -17.14 -12.19 12.73
CA VAL A 133 -17.06 -11.06 13.67
C VAL A 133 -16.17 -11.46 14.84
N GLY A 134 -15.04 -10.76 15.00
CA GLY A 134 -14.14 -10.99 16.14
C GLY A 134 -14.79 -10.65 17.47
N ASN A 135 -14.47 -11.40 18.54
CA ASN A 135 -14.90 -11.05 19.89
C ASN A 135 -14.13 -9.81 20.38
N LEU A 136 -14.79 -8.67 20.37
CA LEU A 136 -14.20 -7.40 20.83
C LEU A 136 -14.23 -7.23 22.36
N LEU A 137 -14.96 -8.08 23.09
CA LEU A 137 -15.07 -7.99 24.54
C LEU A 137 -13.77 -8.40 25.25
N ASP A 138 -12.95 -9.21 24.60
CA ASP A 138 -11.69 -9.71 25.15
C ASP A 138 -10.49 -8.80 24.79
N TYR A 139 -10.72 -7.60 24.29
CA TYR A 139 -9.63 -6.69 23.89
C TYR A 139 -8.89 -6.14 25.13
N GLN A 140 -7.62 -6.54 25.30
CA GLN A 140 -6.80 -6.19 26.47
C GLN A 140 -5.86 -4.98 26.25
N GLY A 141 -5.66 -4.56 25.00
CA GLY A 141 -4.68 -3.52 24.68
C GLY A 141 -3.24 -4.00 24.80
N ASP A 142 -2.33 -3.11 25.21
CA ASP A 142 -0.90 -3.42 25.39
C ASP A 142 -0.63 -4.11 26.73
N ILE A 143 0.22 -5.14 26.70
CA ILE A 143 0.67 -5.87 27.88
C ILE A 143 2.14 -5.55 28.11
N ALA A 144 2.40 -4.60 29.00
CA ALA A 144 3.75 -4.22 29.36
C ALA A 144 4.40 -5.25 30.29
N VAL A 145 5.49 -5.86 29.84
CA VAL A 145 6.37 -6.72 30.66
C VAL A 145 7.64 -5.96 31.00
N ARG A 146 7.90 -5.77 32.30
CA ARG A 146 9.12 -5.13 32.79
C ARG A 146 10.35 -5.86 32.24
N LYS A 147 11.32 -5.11 31.73
CA LYS A 147 12.59 -5.64 31.23
C LYS A 147 13.77 -5.41 32.17
N PHE A 148 13.62 -4.55 33.18
CA PHE A 148 14.65 -4.30 34.18
C PHE A 148 14.09 -3.75 35.52
N PRO A 149 14.40 -4.36 36.69
CA PRO A 149 14.91 -5.73 36.79
C PRO A 149 13.93 -6.69 36.12
N TYR A 150 14.47 -7.76 35.55
CA TYR A 150 13.67 -8.78 34.89
C TYR A 150 12.78 -9.50 35.88
#